data_AF-A0A933G2Y1-F1
#
_entry.id   AF-A0A933G2Y1-F1
#
_cell.length_a   1.000
_cell.length_b   1.000
_cell.length_c   1.000
_cell.angle_alpha   90.00
_cell.angle_beta   90.00
_cell.angle_gamma   90.00
#
_symmetry.space_group_name_H-M   'P 1'
#
loop_
_entity.id
_entity.type
_entity.pdbx_description
1 polymer ?
#
loop_
_entity_poly.entity_id
_entity_poly.type
_entity_poly.pdbx_seq_one_letter_code
_entity_poly.pdbx_strand_id
1 'polypeptide(L)'
;VAAFTGNSNTDRGPRADIVRNVKAQNPDLLFFSGDQSYDHKHHTAAWLLFGRQFAEIIKDRPTVTIPDDHDVGQGNLWGEGGEVSHRPDGADGGYVMPAEYVNMVQRAQTSHLPDPYDPTPVKQGLGVYYTALNVGGIGFAILEDRKFKTGPAGLVPQQGPRPDHVTDPKYDRASIDVPEGRLLGDRQLKFLREWGQDWRGTQMKAVLSQTIFGGGAHIHGQNNNRLLADLDSNGWPQSGRARALYEIRRFFGFHIAGDQHLATVIHHGVNGWEDACWSFCVPSIVNYYGRWWWPLEAPMNHDPANPLPFTGRYYDGFGNKLAMVAYANPAPGNYNAAGFGLVRFRKPTRQIIVECWPRHVDVTAPEARQFPGWPVTIGQEANYARTPLAYLPTLEVEGVEKPVVQVIDEATGEIAYTLRIRGTSWRPKVFKEGTYTIRAGEGDAAKTIAGVASVGEMDSSTIRVQLPGG
;
A
#
# COMPACT_ATOMS: atom_id res chain seq x y z
N VAL A 1 10.39 5.43 -8.12
CA VAL A 1 10.24 5.59 -6.67
C VAL A 1 11.22 4.65 -6.00
N ALA A 2 12.22 5.15 -5.28
CA ALA A 2 12.96 4.32 -4.33
C ALA A 2 12.24 4.38 -2.98
N ALA A 3 12.04 3.24 -2.35
CA ALA A 3 11.22 3.11 -1.16
C ALA A 3 11.96 2.39 -0.02
N PHE A 4 11.74 2.86 1.20
CA PHE A 4 12.51 2.51 2.40
C PHE A 4 11.61 2.44 3.63
N THR A 5 11.97 1.60 4.60
CA THR A 5 11.34 1.51 5.93
C THR A 5 12.38 1.08 6.95
N GLY A 6 12.11 1.24 8.25
CA GLY A 6 12.87 0.54 9.30
C GLY A 6 14.36 0.92 9.39
N ASN A 7 14.65 2.19 9.66
CA ASN A 7 16.01 2.69 9.85
C ASN A 7 16.47 2.56 11.31
N SER A 8 16.53 1.32 11.81
CA SER A 8 16.78 1.02 13.23
C SER A 8 18.01 1.70 13.83
N ASN A 9 17.87 2.11 15.10
CA ASN A 9 18.93 2.71 15.90
C ASN A 9 19.97 1.69 16.39
N THR A 10 19.78 0.39 16.13
CA THR A 10 20.80 -0.65 16.36
C THR A 10 22.03 -0.48 15.47
N ASP A 11 21.89 0.22 14.34
CA ASP A 11 22.99 0.68 13.50
C ASP A 11 22.89 2.19 13.27
N ARG A 12 23.78 2.98 13.90
CA ARG A 12 23.86 4.44 13.74
C ARG A 12 24.74 4.89 12.57
N GLY A 13 25.36 3.95 11.86
CA GLY A 13 26.33 4.20 10.82
C GLY A 13 25.75 4.93 9.59
N PRO A 14 26.62 5.31 8.64
CA PRO A 14 26.17 5.87 7.39
C PRO A 14 25.45 4.81 6.54
N ARG A 15 24.55 5.25 5.67
CA ARG A 15 23.83 4.37 4.71
C ARG A 15 24.49 4.41 3.32
N ALA A 16 25.82 4.39 3.29
CA ALA A 16 26.62 4.73 2.10
C ALA A 16 26.35 3.82 0.89
N ASP A 17 26.14 2.53 1.11
CA ASP A 17 25.77 1.55 0.08
C ASP A 17 24.40 1.85 -0.54
N ILE A 18 23.38 2.13 0.27
CA ILE A 18 22.05 2.54 -0.22
C ILE A 18 22.16 3.85 -0.98
N VAL A 19 22.81 4.86 -0.41
CA VAL A 19 22.97 6.19 -1.03
C VAL A 19 23.65 6.07 -2.39
N ARG A 20 24.73 5.28 -2.49
CA ARG A 20 25.43 5.02 -3.76
C ARG A 20 24.50 4.36 -4.78
N ASN A 21 23.80 3.29 -4.38
CA ASN A 21 22.91 2.55 -5.27
C ASN A 21 21.73 3.41 -5.77
N VAL A 22 21.12 4.20 -4.88
CA VAL A 22 20.03 5.10 -5.21
C VAL A 22 20.50 6.20 -6.17
N LYS A 23 21.70 6.76 -5.97
CA LYS A 23 22.30 7.72 -6.92
C LYS A 23 22.53 7.08 -8.30
N ALA A 24 22.99 5.83 -8.35
CA ALA A 24 23.19 5.11 -9.61
C ALA A 24 21.88 4.77 -10.34
N GLN A 25 20.84 4.35 -9.59
CA GLN A 25 19.53 3.99 -10.15
C GLN A 25 18.66 5.21 -10.47
N ASN A 26 19.00 6.36 -9.88
CA ASN A 26 18.44 7.69 -10.12
C ASN A 26 16.90 7.75 -10.13
N PRO A 27 16.23 7.46 -9.00
CA PRO A 27 14.77 7.56 -8.91
C PRO A 27 14.31 9.02 -8.89
N ASP A 28 13.12 9.27 -9.44
CA ASP A 28 12.48 10.60 -9.44
C ASP A 28 11.82 10.99 -8.11
N LEU A 29 11.59 10.02 -7.21
CA LEU A 29 10.96 10.22 -5.91
C LEU A 29 11.51 9.21 -4.90
N LEU A 30 11.69 9.67 -3.66
CA LEU A 30 12.03 8.86 -2.49
C LEU A 30 10.81 8.72 -1.59
N PHE A 31 10.56 7.53 -1.08
CA PHE A 31 9.48 7.26 -0.13
C PHE A 31 10.02 6.53 1.09
N PHE A 32 9.87 7.14 2.26
CA PHE A 32 10.17 6.55 3.56
C PHE A 32 8.83 6.31 4.25
N SER A 33 8.44 5.04 4.36
CA SER A 33 7.11 4.63 4.81
C SER A 33 6.91 4.68 6.32
N GLY A 34 7.93 5.04 7.09
CA GLY A 34 7.90 4.95 8.54
C GLY A 34 9.14 4.29 9.12
N ASP A 35 9.25 4.43 10.43
CA ASP A 35 10.35 3.93 11.24
C ASP A 35 11.69 4.54 10.87
N GLN A 36 11.71 5.85 10.67
CA GLN A 36 12.97 6.59 10.44
C GLN A 36 13.68 6.89 11.75
N SER A 37 12.96 6.89 12.87
CA SER A 37 13.47 7.02 14.23
C SER A 37 12.94 5.91 15.15
N TYR A 38 13.85 5.15 15.73
CA TYR A 38 13.56 4.21 16.84
C TYR A 38 13.87 4.81 18.22
N ASP A 39 14.28 6.07 18.27
CA ASP A 39 14.56 6.78 19.52
C ASP A 39 13.29 7.40 20.08
N HIS A 40 12.48 6.56 20.72
CA HIS A 40 11.12 6.87 21.15
C HIS A 40 10.94 8.18 21.93
N LYS A 41 11.99 8.66 22.62
CA LYS A 41 11.96 9.89 23.43
C LYS A 41 12.94 10.97 22.95
N HIS A 42 13.69 10.72 21.87
CA HIS A 42 14.72 11.62 21.36
C HIS A 42 14.59 11.85 19.84
N HIS A 43 13.35 11.97 19.36
CA HIS A 43 13.04 12.08 17.92
C HIS A 43 13.85 13.17 17.20
N THR A 44 14.00 14.37 17.75
CA THR A 44 14.76 15.44 17.08
C THR A 44 16.20 15.04 16.77
N ALA A 45 16.89 14.36 17.70
CA ALA A 45 18.25 13.89 17.48
C ALA A 45 18.31 12.80 16.40
N ALA A 46 17.36 11.86 16.43
CA ALA A 46 17.22 10.81 15.42
C ALA A 46 16.90 11.38 14.04
N TRP A 47 16.03 12.38 13.95
CA TRP A 47 15.65 13.04 12.71
C TRP A 47 16.81 13.81 12.06
N LEU A 48 17.65 14.47 12.89
CA LEU A 48 18.90 15.07 12.41
C LEU A 48 19.89 14.02 11.91
N LEU A 49 19.97 12.86 12.56
CA LEU A 49 20.79 11.74 12.09
C LEU A 49 20.27 11.20 10.74
N PHE A 50 18.96 10.98 10.61
CA PHE A 50 18.32 10.60 9.34
C PHE A 50 18.70 11.58 8.22
N GLY A 51 18.56 12.88 8.48
CA GLY A 51 18.93 13.93 7.54
C GLY A 51 20.39 13.85 7.10
N ARG A 52 21.32 13.51 8.01
CA ARG A 52 22.75 13.29 7.66
C ARG A 52 22.97 12.00 6.89
N GLN A 53 22.31 10.91 7.25
CA GLN A 53 22.46 9.60 6.62
C GLN A 53 22.03 9.61 5.15
N PHE A 54 20.99 10.37 4.81
CA PHE A 54 20.40 10.42 3.47
C PHE A 54 20.58 11.77 2.76
N ALA A 55 21.34 12.71 3.35
CA ALA A 55 21.56 14.07 2.84
C ALA A 55 21.81 14.12 1.33
N GLU A 56 22.64 13.21 0.83
CA GLU A 56 23.07 13.17 -0.56
C GLU A 56 21.98 12.83 -1.57
N ILE A 57 20.87 12.21 -1.14
CA ILE A 57 19.74 11.85 -2.02
C ILE A 57 18.48 12.66 -1.73
N ILE A 58 18.29 13.16 -0.50
CA ILE A 58 17.12 13.97 -0.14
C ILE A 58 17.28 15.46 -0.52
N LYS A 59 18.50 15.91 -0.79
CA LYS A 59 18.78 17.32 -1.14
C LYS A 59 18.25 17.76 -2.51
N ASP A 60 18.03 16.84 -3.43
CA ASP A 60 17.74 17.11 -4.85
C ASP A 60 16.59 16.29 -5.43
N ARG A 61 15.90 15.47 -4.61
CA ARG A 61 14.77 14.64 -5.03
C ARG A 61 13.55 14.89 -4.15
N PRO A 62 12.34 14.98 -4.73
CA PRO A 62 11.10 14.91 -3.98
C PRO A 62 11.14 13.70 -3.04
N THR A 63 10.97 13.98 -1.75
CA THR A 63 11.00 12.97 -0.69
C THR A 63 9.69 13.02 0.04
N VAL A 64 9.04 11.87 0.16
CA VAL A 64 7.87 11.67 1.01
C VAL A 64 8.32 10.88 2.22
N THR A 65 8.14 11.43 3.41
CA THR A 65 8.29 10.70 4.68
C THR A 65 6.96 10.74 5.43
N ILE A 66 6.58 9.62 6.03
CA ILE A 66 5.39 9.52 6.90
C ILE A 66 5.79 8.79 8.18
N PRO A 67 5.31 9.22 9.37
CA PRO A 67 5.60 8.52 10.62
C PRO A 67 4.82 7.21 10.73
N ASP A 68 5.48 6.23 11.34
CA ASP A 68 4.87 5.00 11.88
C ASP A 68 5.00 4.96 13.42
N ASP A 69 4.75 3.81 14.03
CA ASP A 69 4.73 3.60 15.48
C ASP A 69 6.01 4.03 16.21
N HIS A 70 7.18 3.59 15.76
CA HIS A 70 8.45 3.91 16.42
C HIS A 70 8.77 5.41 16.36
N ASP A 71 8.37 6.09 15.29
CA ASP A 71 8.59 7.52 15.14
C ASP A 71 7.86 8.34 16.19
N VAL A 72 6.63 7.93 16.55
CA VAL A 72 5.79 8.62 17.55
C VAL A 72 6.05 8.13 18.99
N GLY A 73 6.97 7.18 19.17
CA GLY A 73 7.48 6.78 20.47
C GLY A 73 6.83 5.55 21.10
N GLN A 74 6.27 4.65 20.28
CA GLN A 74 5.71 3.36 20.72
C GLN A 74 6.18 2.22 19.81
N GLY A 75 6.03 0.97 20.24
CA GLY A 75 6.49 -0.20 19.46
C GLY A 75 5.43 -0.82 18.53
N ASN A 76 4.18 -0.37 18.67
CA ASN A 76 3.01 -0.70 17.87
C ASN A 76 2.08 0.53 17.91
N LEU A 77 1.32 0.82 16.85
CA LEU A 77 0.39 1.95 16.83
C LEU A 77 -0.98 1.58 16.25
N TRP A 78 -1.99 1.79 17.09
CA TRP A 78 -3.39 1.88 16.69
C TRP A 78 -3.88 3.26 17.12
N GLY A 79 -3.90 4.23 16.21
CA GLY A 79 -4.04 5.64 16.60
C GLY A 79 -5.41 6.01 17.17
N GLU A 80 -6.44 5.18 17.02
CA GLU A 80 -7.80 5.35 17.57
C GLU A 80 -8.38 6.78 17.37
N GLY A 81 -8.08 7.40 16.22
CA GLY A 81 -8.51 8.76 15.95
C GLY A 81 -7.94 9.80 16.94
N GLY A 82 -6.73 9.57 17.44
CA GLY A 82 -5.98 10.49 18.29
C GLY A 82 -6.26 10.38 19.79
N GLU A 83 -6.83 9.27 20.27
CA GLU A 83 -7.04 9.08 21.71
C GLU A 83 -5.72 9.02 22.51
N VAL A 84 -5.83 9.16 23.83
CA VAL A 84 -4.74 8.84 24.75
C VAL A 84 -4.74 7.32 24.96
N SER A 85 -3.60 6.68 24.75
CA SER A 85 -3.42 5.30 25.20
C SER A 85 -3.05 5.30 26.69
N HIS A 86 -3.71 4.44 27.46
CA HIS A 86 -3.41 4.23 28.88
C HIS A 86 -2.52 3.00 29.11
N ARG A 87 -2.16 2.27 28.05
CA ARG A 87 -1.25 1.13 28.10
C ARG A 87 0.11 1.48 27.53
N PRO A 88 1.21 0.97 28.11
CA PRO A 88 2.55 1.20 27.56
C PRO A 88 2.78 0.51 26.21
N ASP A 89 1.97 -0.50 25.87
CA ASP A 89 2.02 -1.23 24.58
C ASP A 89 1.10 -0.64 23.51
N GLY A 90 0.31 0.41 23.82
CA GLY A 90 -0.58 1.06 22.87
C GLY A 90 -1.83 0.25 22.47
N ALA A 91 -2.02 -0.96 23.03
CA ALA A 91 -3.00 -1.92 22.49
C ALA A 91 -4.47 -1.51 22.76
N ASP A 92 -4.73 -0.60 23.70
CA ASP A 92 -6.05 0.00 23.95
C ASP A 92 -6.40 1.12 22.96
N GLY A 93 -5.51 1.40 22.02
CA GLY A 93 -5.69 2.47 21.03
C GLY A 93 -5.22 3.83 21.55
N GLY A 94 -4.83 4.69 20.62
CA GLY A 94 -4.31 6.02 20.89
C GLY A 94 -2.79 6.12 20.94
N TYR A 95 -2.33 7.27 21.42
CA TYR A 95 -0.94 7.64 21.54
C TYR A 95 -0.47 7.54 22.98
N VAL A 96 0.68 6.89 23.20
CA VAL A 96 1.33 6.80 24.52
C VAL A 96 2.02 8.11 24.88
N MET A 97 2.59 8.78 23.88
CA MET A 97 3.29 10.06 24.05
C MET A 97 2.30 11.24 24.03
N PRO A 98 2.59 12.35 24.76
CA PRO A 98 1.73 13.52 24.77
C PRO A 98 1.47 14.09 23.37
N ALA A 99 0.29 14.66 23.14
CA ALA A 99 -0.10 15.19 21.84
C ALA A 99 0.85 16.25 21.27
N GLU A 100 1.48 17.07 22.12
CA GLU A 100 2.51 18.03 21.70
C GLU A 100 3.74 17.35 21.09
N TYR A 101 4.17 16.23 21.68
CA TYR A 101 5.27 15.43 21.16
C TYR A 101 4.91 14.81 19.81
N VAL A 102 3.73 14.20 19.71
CA VAL A 102 3.24 13.60 18.46
C VAL A 102 3.13 14.67 17.36
N ASN A 103 2.59 15.84 17.66
CA ASN A 103 2.51 16.96 16.71
C ASN A 103 3.90 17.50 16.31
N MET A 104 4.88 17.48 17.21
CA MET A 104 6.27 17.80 16.85
C MET A 104 6.85 16.76 15.88
N VAL A 105 6.66 15.46 16.14
CA VAL A 105 7.10 14.37 15.25
C VAL A 105 6.47 14.54 13.86
N GLN A 106 5.13 14.67 13.80
CA GLN A 106 4.40 14.85 12.54
C GLN A 106 4.92 16.07 11.80
N ARG A 107 5.04 17.23 12.47
CA ARG A 107 5.59 18.44 11.84
C ARG A 107 6.98 18.21 11.25
N ALA A 108 7.88 17.55 11.99
CA ALA A 108 9.23 17.28 11.51
C ALA A 108 9.25 16.37 10.28
N GLN A 109 8.37 15.37 10.23
CA GLN A 109 8.33 14.36 9.17
C GLN A 109 7.43 14.71 7.99
N THR A 110 6.43 15.59 8.14
CA THR A 110 5.40 15.75 7.09
C THR A 110 5.15 17.18 6.67
N SER A 111 5.82 18.20 7.26
CA SER A 111 5.56 19.61 6.92
C SER A 111 5.87 20.01 5.47
N HIS A 112 6.54 19.16 4.71
CA HIS A 112 6.86 19.37 3.30
C HIS A 112 5.86 18.67 2.36
N LEU A 113 4.93 17.87 2.90
CA LEU A 113 3.86 17.28 2.10
C LEU A 113 2.86 18.39 1.69
N PRO A 114 2.12 18.19 0.58
CA PRO A 114 0.99 19.04 0.27
C PRO A 114 -0.01 19.11 1.43
N ASP A 115 -0.81 20.18 1.46
CA ASP A 115 -1.83 20.35 2.49
C ASP A 115 -2.73 19.10 2.58
N PRO A 116 -3.17 18.70 3.79
CA PRO A 116 -4.03 17.53 3.97
C PRO A 116 -5.34 17.70 3.20
N TYR A 117 -5.88 16.61 2.65
CA TYR A 117 -7.15 16.65 1.92
C TYR A 117 -8.29 17.22 2.76
N ASP A 118 -8.33 16.84 4.04
CA ASP A 118 -9.18 17.49 5.05
C ASP A 118 -8.32 17.71 6.30
N PRO A 119 -7.94 18.97 6.61
CA PRO A 119 -6.98 19.29 7.67
C PRO A 119 -7.58 19.28 9.08
N THR A 120 -8.86 18.88 9.24
CA THR A 120 -9.51 18.84 10.56
C THR A 120 -8.71 17.95 11.53
N PRO A 121 -8.23 18.49 12.67
CA PRO A 121 -7.51 17.70 13.66
C PRO A 121 -8.36 16.55 14.18
N VAL A 122 -7.70 15.48 14.64
CA VAL A 122 -8.36 14.41 15.39
C VAL A 122 -8.34 14.73 16.89
N LYS A 123 -8.67 13.75 17.75
CA LYS A 123 -8.69 13.96 19.20
C LYS A 123 -7.32 14.42 19.72
N GLN A 124 -7.35 15.08 20.88
CA GLN A 124 -6.22 15.81 21.46
C GLN A 124 -5.64 16.94 20.58
N GLY A 125 -6.33 17.34 19.51
CA GLY A 125 -5.81 18.36 18.59
C GLY A 125 -4.62 17.88 17.76
N LEU A 126 -4.50 16.57 17.54
CA LEU A 126 -3.47 16.03 16.67
C LEU A 126 -3.77 16.37 15.21
N GLY A 127 -2.76 16.91 14.53
CA GLY A 127 -2.83 17.16 13.09
C GLY A 127 -2.95 15.86 12.28
N VAL A 128 -3.33 16.03 11.02
CA VAL A 128 -3.41 15.00 9.98
C VAL A 128 -2.59 15.45 8.78
N TYR A 129 -2.12 14.50 7.96
CA TYR A 129 -1.27 14.74 6.79
C TYR A 129 -1.66 13.92 5.55
N TYR A 130 -2.69 13.06 5.60
CA TYR A 130 -3.13 12.31 4.42
C TYR A 130 -3.51 13.26 3.27
N THR A 131 -2.91 13.05 2.11
CA THR A 131 -2.96 13.99 0.97
C THR A 131 -2.60 13.27 -0.34
N ALA A 132 -2.56 14.01 -1.44
CA ALA A 132 -2.10 13.51 -2.73
C ALA A 132 -0.94 14.33 -3.30
N LEU A 133 -0.04 13.64 -4.00
CA LEU A 133 1.10 14.25 -4.69
C LEU A 133 1.17 13.72 -6.13
N ASN A 134 1.44 14.57 -7.11
CA ASN A 134 1.73 14.13 -8.49
C ASN A 134 3.19 14.45 -8.84
N VAL A 135 3.95 13.43 -9.20
CA VAL A 135 5.33 13.58 -9.70
C VAL A 135 5.49 12.87 -11.03
N GLY A 136 5.89 13.61 -12.06
CA GLY A 136 6.15 13.06 -13.39
C GLY A 136 4.93 12.40 -14.04
N GLY A 137 3.71 12.76 -13.64
CA GLY A 137 2.48 12.15 -14.11
C GLY A 137 2.09 10.85 -13.38
N ILE A 138 2.73 10.53 -12.26
CA ILE A 138 2.29 9.47 -11.35
C ILE A 138 1.62 10.13 -10.14
N GLY A 139 0.36 9.80 -9.91
CA GLY A 139 -0.39 10.28 -8.76
C GLY A 139 -0.22 9.35 -7.57
N PHE A 140 0.16 9.90 -6.43
CA PHE A 140 0.33 9.18 -5.17
C PHE A 140 -0.72 9.64 -4.17
N ALA A 141 -1.53 8.71 -3.64
CA ALA A 141 -2.27 8.94 -2.41
C ALA A 141 -1.38 8.58 -1.24
N ILE A 142 -1.19 9.51 -0.31
CA ILE A 142 -0.40 9.35 0.91
C ILE A 142 -1.38 9.16 2.06
N LEU A 143 -1.29 8.03 2.76
CA LEU A 143 -2.23 7.63 3.81
C LEU A 143 -1.62 7.72 5.20
N GLU A 144 -2.52 7.77 6.17
CA GLU A 144 -2.30 7.62 7.60
C GLU A 144 -2.96 6.34 8.09
N ASP A 145 -2.44 5.18 7.68
CA ASP A 145 -3.11 3.91 7.92
C ASP A 145 -3.10 3.48 9.40
N ARG A 146 -2.20 4.06 10.20
CA ARG A 146 -2.14 3.92 11.65
C ARG A 146 -3.09 4.85 12.41
N LYS A 147 -3.28 6.09 11.94
CA LYS A 147 -3.92 7.20 12.71
C LYS A 147 -5.34 6.88 13.18
N PHE A 148 -6.10 6.21 12.33
CA PHE A 148 -7.53 5.92 12.56
C PHE A 148 -7.77 4.46 12.93
N LYS A 149 -6.70 3.66 12.99
CA LYS A 149 -6.80 2.23 13.27
C LYS A 149 -7.19 2.03 14.73
N THR A 150 -8.18 1.17 14.94
CA THR A 150 -8.70 0.84 16.26
C THR A 150 -7.74 -0.06 17.03
N GLY A 151 -7.60 0.12 18.34
CA GLY A 151 -6.83 -0.74 19.22
C GLY A 151 -7.53 -2.07 19.51
N PRO A 152 -6.81 -3.21 19.55
CA PRO A 152 -7.45 -4.51 19.76
C PRO A 152 -7.86 -4.78 21.21
N ALA A 153 -7.18 -4.20 22.20
CA ALA A 153 -7.41 -4.52 23.61
C ALA A 153 -8.78 -4.03 24.10
N GLY A 154 -9.55 -4.92 24.72
CA GLY A 154 -10.90 -4.64 25.20
C GLY A 154 -11.98 -4.77 24.13
N LEU A 155 -11.59 -4.78 22.85
CA LEU A 155 -12.50 -4.96 21.72
C LEU A 155 -12.48 -6.40 21.18
N VAL A 156 -11.30 -6.99 21.09
CA VAL A 156 -11.08 -8.36 20.60
C VAL A 156 -10.71 -9.27 21.78
N PRO A 157 -11.24 -10.51 21.87
CA PRO A 157 -10.80 -11.46 22.89
C PRO A 157 -9.31 -11.73 22.79
N GLN A 158 -8.60 -11.71 23.93
CA GLN A 158 -7.18 -12.02 23.96
C GLN A 158 -6.97 -13.52 23.68
N GLN A 159 -6.32 -13.84 22.56
CA GLN A 159 -6.11 -15.21 22.06
C GLN A 159 -4.61 -15.59 21.94
N GLY A 160 -3.78 -14.90 22.71
CA GLY A 160 -2.35 -15.07 22.77
C GLY A 160 -1.72 -14.32 23.94
N PRO A 161 -0.37 -14.29 24.01
CA PRO A 161 0.34 -13.65 25.12
C PRO A 161 0.18 -12.12 25.15
N ARG A 162 -0.21 -11.51 24.02
CA ARG A 162 -0.48 -10.08 23.89
C ARG A 162 -1.88 -9.85 23.31
N PRO A 163 -2.51 -8.68 23.54
CA PRO A 163 -3.85 -8.38 22.98
C PRO A 163 -3.90 -8.38 21.44
N ASP A 164 -2.77 -8.09 20.79
CA ASP A 164 -2.61 -8.01 19.34
C ASP A 164 -2.10 -9.29 18.69
N HIS A 165 -1.78 -10.32 19.49
CA HIS A 165 -1.27 -11.59 18.99
C HIS A 165 -2.32 -12.69 19.09
N VAL A 166 -2.57 -13.37 17.97
CA VAL A 166 -3.34 -14.61 17.95
C VAL A 166 -2.40 -15.79 17.72
N THR A 167 -2.37 -16.71 18.68
CA THR A 167 -1.49 -17.89 18.64
C THR A 167 -2.23 -19.22 18.79
N ASP A 168 -3.49 -19.21 19.24
CA ASP A 168 -4.30 -20.42 19.36
C ASP A 168 -4.82 -20.87 17.98
N PRO A 169 -4.43 -22.04 17.45
CA PRO A 169 -4.91 -22.53 16.15
C PRO A 169 -6.41 -22.83 16.08
N LYS A 170 -7.11 -22.87 17.23
CA LYS A 170 -8.54 -23.15 17.29
C LYS A 170 -9.41 -21.89 17.18
N TYR A 171 -8.82 -20.70 17.07
CA TYR A 171 -9.58 -19.47 17.02
C TYR A 171 -10.52 -19.39 15.81
N ASP A 172 -11.68 -18.79 16.04
CA ASP A 172 -12.57 -18.39 14.96
C ASP A 172 -12.08 -17.05 14.41
N ARG A 173 -11.73 -17.01 13.12
CA ARG A 173 -11.30 -15.79 12.42
C ARG A 173 -12.37 -14.70 12.42
N ALA A 174 -13.65 -15.08 12.48
CA ALA A 174 -14.75 -14.11 12.56
C ALA A 174 -14.81 -13.42 13.93
N SER A 175 -14.30 -14.06 15.00
CA SER A 175 -14.30 -13.49 16.36
C SER A 175 -13.44 -12.24 16.52
N ILE A 176 -12.55 -11.99 15.54
CA ILE A 176 -11.67 -10.83 15.53
C ILE A 176 -12.10 -9.78 14.48
N ASP A 177 -13.09 -10.05 13.62
CA ASP A 177 -13.69 -9.01 12.74
C ASP A 177 -14.91 -8.38 13.42
N VAL A 178 -14.66 -7.32 14.18
CA VAL A 178 -15.69 -6.66 14.99
C VAL A 178 -16.28 -5.45 14.28
N PRO A 179 -17.61 -5.19 14.37
CA PRO A 179 -18.28 -4.07 13.70
C PRO A 179 -17.72 -2.69 14.05
N GLU A 180 -17.12 -2.53 15.22
CA GLU A 180 -16.50 -1.30 15.73
C GLU A 180 -15.10 -1.09 15.14
N GLY A 181 -14.44 -2.14 14.64
CA GLY A 181 -13.08 -2.06 14.12
C GLY A 181 -12.96 -1.07 12.95
N ARG A 182 -12.04 -0.12 13.07
CA ARG A 182 -11.68 0.83 12.01
C ARG A 182 -10.23 0.65 11.60
N LEU A 183 -9.96 0.92 10.31
CA LEU A 183 -8.62 0.96 9.75
C LEU A 183 -8.29 2.38 9.26
N LEU A 184 -8.74 2.75 8.06
CA LEU A 184 -8.49 4.08 7.49
C LEU A 184 -9.42 5.17 8.04
N GLY A 185 -10.59 4.79 8.57
CA GLY A 185 -11.65 5.73 8.93
C GLY A 185 -12.34 6.34 7.70
N ASP A 186 -13.50 6.95 7.92
CA ASP A 186 -14.37 7.42 6.82
C ASP A 186 -13.75 8.57 6.03
N ARG A 187 -12.96 9.43 6.69
CA ARG A 187 -12.31 10.59 6.06
C ARG A 187 -11.30 10.18 4.99
N GLN A 188 -10.45 9.18 5.27
CA GLN A 188 -9.50 8.67 4.29
C GLN A 188 -10.16 7.82 3.20
N LEU A 189 -11.22 7.07 3.54
CA LEU A 189 -12.01 6.35 2.53
C LEU A 189 -12.69 7.31 1.56
N LYS A 190 -13.23 8.43 2.07
CA LYS A 190 -13.78 9.52 1.25
C LYS A 190 -12.69 10.15 0.37
N PHE A 191 -11.53 10.45 0.93
CA PHE A 191 -10.38 10.94 0.17
C PHE A 191 -10.01 10.00 -0.99
N LEU A 192 -9.80 8.71 -0.72
CA LEU A 192 -9.47 7.72 -1.74
C LEU A 192 -10.55 7.63 -2.82
N ARG A 193 -11.82 7.67 -2.42
CA ARG A 193 -12.97 7.64 -3.33
C ARG A 193 -13.01 8.84 -4.26
N GLU A 194 -12.79 10.06 -3.74
CA GLU A 194 -12.83 11.28 -4.55
C GLU A 194 -11.57 11.45 -5.40
N TRP A 195 -10.39 11.33 -4.79
CA TRP A 195 -9.11 11.42 -5.50
C TRP A 195 -8.95 10.31 -6.54
N GLY A 196 -9.45 9.11 -6.29
CA GLY A 196 -9.38 7.98 -7.22
C GLY A 196 -10.03 8.26 -8.58
N GLN A 197 -11.03 9.13 -8.60
CA GLN A 197 -11.74 9.55 -9.81
C GLN A 197 -11.04 10.71 -10.54
N ASP A 198 -10.19 11.47 -9.85
CA ASP A 198 -9.48 12.59 -10.42
C ASP A 198 -8.17 12.14 -11.08
N TRP A 199 -8.14 12.20 -12.40
CA TRP A 199 -6.98 11.80 -13.21
C TRP A 199 -6.24 12.99 -13.83
N ARG A 200 -6.58 14.23 -13.44
CA ARG A 200 -5.92 15.44 -13.96
C ARG A 200 -4.41 15.35 -13.75
N GLY A 201 -3.66 15.60 -14.82
CA GLY A 201 -2.19 15.49 -14.84
C GLY A 201 -1.63 14.09 -14.53
N THR A 202 -2.47 13.06 -14.37
CA THR A 202 -2.10 11.76 -13.83
C THR A 202 -2.24 10.68 -14.91
N GLN A 203 -1.19 9.88 -15.10
CA GLN A 203 -1.15 8.77 -16.04
C GLN A 203 -1.32 7.42 -15.37
N MET A 204 -0.78 7.22 -14.17
CA MET A 204 -0.92 6.02 -13.35
C MET A 204 -1.03 6.45 -11.88
N LYS A 205 -1.65 5.62 -11.03
CA LYS A 205 -1.85 5.91 -9.62
C LYS A 205 -1.17 4.88 -8.73
N ALA A 206 -0.69 5.33 -7.58
CA ALA A 206 -0.15 4.51 -6.51
C ALA A 206 -0.61 5.02 -5.14
N VAL A 207 -0.55 4.14 -4.15
CA VAL A 207 -0.87 4.41 -2.74
C VAL A 207 0.38 4.21 -1.92
N LEU A 208 0.66 5.14 -1.01
CA LEU A 208 1.77 5.14 -0.08
C LEU A 208 1.18 5.06 1.34
N SER A 209 1.58 4.07 2.12
CA SER A 209 1.16 3.93 3.52
C SER A 209 2.25 3.26 4.37
N GLN A 210 2.03 3.17 5.68
CA GLN A 210 2.99 2.59 6.61
C GLN A 210 3.14 1.09 6.39
N THR A 211 2.03 0.35 6.32
CA THR A 211 2.06 -1.11 6.19
C THR A 211 1.09 -1.66 5.14
N ILE A 212 1.33 -2.88 4.70
CA ILE A 212 0.52 -3.57 3.68
C ILE A 212 -0.84 -4.02 4.21
N PHE A 213 -1.88 -3.97 3.37
CA PHE A 213 -3.24 -4.42 3.70
C PHE A 213 -3.36 -5.96 3.71
N GLY A 214 -2.60 -6.65 4.56
CA GLY A 214 -2.66 -8.10 4.75
C GLY A 214 -1.72 -8.61 5.86
N GLY A 215 -1.99 -9.81 6.37
CA GLY A 215 -1.09 -10.51 7.28
C GLY A 215 0.03 -11.22 6.52
N GLY A 216 1.17 -10.55 6.34
CA GLY A 216 2.28 -11.02 5.51
C GLY A 216 3.35 -11.84 6.24
N ALA A 217 3.25 -12.01 7.55
CA ALA A 217 4.25 -12.68 8.38
C ALA A 217 3.63 -13.77 9.26
N HIS A 218 4.40 -14.83 9.49
CA HIS A 218 4.02 -15.98 10.31
C HIS A 218 4.91 -16.15 11.54
N ILE A 219 6.16 -15.67 11.49
CA ILE A 219 7.13 -15.81 12.58
C ILE A 219 7.74 -14.44 12.84
N HIS A 220 7.87 -14.06 14.12
CA HIS A 220 8.18 -12.70 14.53
C HIS A 220 9.33 -12.68 15.55
N GLY A 221 10.38 -11.92 15.26
CA GLY A 221 11.55 -11.69 16.13
C GLY A 221 12.49 -12.89 16.23
N GLN A 222 11.99 -14.03 16.71
CA GLN A 222 12.76 -15.28 16.87
C GLN A 222 12.07 -16.43 16.14
N ASN A 223 12.86 -17.39 15.63
CA ASN A 223 12.39 -18.47 14.76
C ASN A 223 11.32 -19.40 15.37
N ASN A 224 11.15 -19.39 16.70
CA ASN A 224 10.16 -20.18 17.44
C ASN A 224 8.88 -19.41 17.80
N ASN A 225 8.79 -18.13 17.49
CA ASN A 225 7.65 -17.27 17.84
C ASN A 225 6.68 -17.15 16.64
N ARG A 226 5.88 -18.20 16.44
CA ARG A 226 4.86 -18.24 15.37
C ARG A 226 3.59 -17.52 15.82
N LEU A 227 3.11 -16.63 14.97
CA LEU A 227 1.80 -15.99 15.09
C LEU A 227 0.89 -16.50 13.97
N LEU A 228 -0.40 -16.64 14.29
CA LEU A 228 -1.42 -16.95 13.30
C LEU A 228 -1.98 -15.66 12.72
N ALA A 229 -2.24 -14.66 13.57
CA ALA A 229 -2.65 -13.32 13.18
C ALA A 229 -1.94 -12.26 14.05
N ASP A 230 -1.43 -11.23 13.39
CA ASP A 230 -0.83 -10.03 14.00
C ASP A 230 -1.74 -8.83 13.76
N LEU A 231 -2.52 -8.43 14.77
CA LEU A 231 -3.52 -7.37 14.67
C LEU A 231 -2.87 -5.98 14.47
N ASP A 232 -1.55 -5.88 14.60
CA ASP A 232 -0.81 -4.69 14.21
C ASP A 232 -0.69 -4.53 12.69
N SER A 233 -0.69 -5.63 11.93
CA SER A 233 -0.73 -5.57 10.46
C SER A 233 -2.06 -5.02 9.94
N ASN A 234 -2.07 -4.45 8.73
CA ASN A 234 -3.33 -4.02 8.10
C ASN A 234 -4.09 -5.19 7.43
N GLY A 235 -3.79 -6.43 7.83
CA GLY A 235 -4.71 -7.56 7.68
C GLY A 235 -5.97 -7.41 8.53
N TRP A 236 -5.89 -6.62 9.61
CA TRP A 236 -6.95 -6.37 10.57
C TRP A 236 -7.22 -4.86 10.76
N PRO A 237 -8.47 -4.44 11.04
CA PRO A 237 -9.71 -5.24 11.01
C PRO A 237 -10.08 -5.70 9.59
N GLN A 238 -10.61 -6.92 9.42
CA GLN A 238 -10.87 -7.48 8.09
C GLN A 238 -11.85 -6.63 7.28
N SER A 239 -12.95 -6.19 7.90
CA SER A 239 -13.92 -5.30 7.27
C SER A 239 -13.34 -3.91 6.97
N GLY A 240 -12.41 -3.41 7.78
CA GLY A 240 -11.67 -2.17 7.53
C GLY A 240 -10.73 -2.28 6.32
N ARG A 241 -9.95 -3.35 6.27
CA ARG A 241 -9.07 -3.73 5.15
C ARG A 241 -9.84 -3.88 3.84
N ALA A 242 -10.97 -4.60 3.86
CA ALA A 242 -11.79 -4.83 2.66
C ALA A 242 -12.27 -3.51 2.04
N ARG A 243 -12.71 -2.55 2.88
CA ARG A 243 -13.11 -1.20 2.43
C ARG A 243 -11.95 -0.43 1.80
N ALA A 244 -10.75 -0.48 2.39
CA ALA A 244 -9.57 0.16 1.83
C ALA A 244 -9.23 -0.40 0.44
N LEU A 245 -9.12 -1.73 0.32
CA LEU A 245 -8.82 -2.38 -0.96
C LEU A 245 -9.91 -2.18 -2.01
N TYR A 246 -11.18 -2.10 -1.59
CA TYR A 246 -12.30 -1.76 -2.45
C TYR A 246 -12.13 -0.38 -3.08
N GLU A 247 -11.71 0.64 -2.32
CA GLU A 247 -11.45 1.97 -2.90
C GLU A 247 -10.20 1.97 -3.78
N ILE A 248 -9.11 1.30 -3.37
CA ILE A 248 -7.84 1.32 -4.10
C ILE A 248 -7.96 0.71 -5.51
N ARG A 249 -8.70 -0.40 -5.64
CA ARG A 249 -8.86 -1.06 -6.94
C ARG A 249 -9.69 -0.24 -7.93
N ARG A 250 -10.59 0.64 -7.48
CA ARG A 250 -11.45 1.46 -8.35
C ARG A 250 -10.68 2.46 -9.21
N PHE A 251 -9.41 2.71 -8.89
CA PHE A 251 -8.53 3.54 -9.68
C PHE A 251 -7.26 2.81 -10.11
N PHE A 252 -7.26 1.47 -10.04
CA PHE A 252 -6.16 0.61 -10.45
C PHE A 252 -4.83 0.99 -9.75
N GLY A 253 -4.91 1.35 -8.47
CA GLY A 253 -3.77 1.80 -7.69
C GLY A 253 -2.82 0.67 -7.33
N PHE A 254 -1.51 0.90 -7.47
CA PHE A 254 -0.46 0.04 -6.90
C PHE A 254 -0.08 0.51 -5.50
N HIS A 255 0.10 -0.40 -4.54
CA HIS A 255 0.38 -0.05 -3.14
C HIS A 255 1.87 -0.24 -2.79
N ILE A 256 2.49 0.77 -2.19
CA ILE A 256 3.87 0.72 -1.68
C ILE A 256 3.81 1.01 -0.18
N ALA A 257 4.41 0.14 0.63
CA ALA A 257 4.42 0.25 2.09
C ALA A 257 5.68 -0.37 2.72
N GLY A 258 5.78 -0.34 4.05
CA GLY A 258 6.87 -0.89 4.85
C GLY A 258 6.39 -1.61 6.13
N ASP A 259 6.95 -1.24 7.30
CA ASP A 259 6.65 -1.77 8.65
C ASP A 259 7.04 -3.25 8.89
N GLN A 260 6.61 -4.16 8.02
CA GLN A 260 6.64 -5.59 8.30
C GLN A 260 8.06 -6.18 8.38
N HIS A 261 9.11 -5.44 8.05
CA HIS A 261 10.50 -5.95 8.05
C HIS A 261 10.69 -7.22 7.21
N LEU A 262 9.79 -7.42 6.25
CA LEU A 262 9.71 -8.58 5.40
C LEU A 262 9.27 -8.06 4.04
N ALA A 263 10.21 -8.04 3.09
CA ALA A 263 9.85 -7.62 1.75
C ALA A 263 8.85 -8.62 1.17
N THR A 264 7.72 -8.14 0.64
CA THR A 264 6.70 -8.98 0.02
C THR A 264 6.12 -8.29 -1.20
N VAL A 265 5.79 -9.08 -2.23
CA VAL A 265 4.87 -8.66 -3.29
C VAL A 265 3.62 -9.52 -3.17
N ILE A 266 2.49 -8.87 -2.93
CA ILE A 266 1.21 -9.55 -2.68
C ILE A 266 0.17 -9.03 -3.65
N HIS A 267 -0.60 -9.93 -4.27
CA HIS A 267 -1.82 -9.58 -4.98
C HIS A 267 -3.02 -9.82 -4.08
N HIS A 268 -3.72 -8.75 -3.71
CA HIS A 268 -4.80 -8.84 -2.73
C HIS A 268 -6.12 -9.28 -3.35
N GLY A 269 -6.92 -10.01 -2.56
CA GLY A 269 -8.32 -10.31 -2.82
C GLY A 269 -9.25 -9.69 -1.78
N VAL A 270 -10.44 -9.32 -2.24
CA VAL A 270 -11.59 -8.85 -1.47
C VAL A 270 -12.77 -9.78 -1.70
N ASN A 271 -13.36 -9.80 -2.90
CA ASN A 271 -14.46 -10.72 -3.18
C ASN A 271 -13.89 -12.08 -3.59
N GLY A 272 -13.08 -12.08 -4.64
CA GLY A 272 -12.34 -13.22 -5.17
C GLY A 272 -10.86 -13.17 -4.83
N TRP A 273 -10.11 -14.13 -5.37
CA TRP A 273 -8.65 -14.07 -5.40
C TRP A 273 -8.19 -13.04 -6.44
N GLU A 274 -7.10 -12.32 -6.17
CA GLU A 274 -6.47 -11.41 -7.15
C GLU A 274 -7.44 -10.36 -7.75
N ASP A 275 -8.43 -9.90 -6.98
CA ASP A 275 -9.48 -9.00 -7.47
C ASP A 275 -9.34 -7.55 -6.95
N ALA A 276 -8.20 -7.22 -6.35
CA ALA A 276 -7.84 -5.91 -5.84
C ALA A 276 -6.37 -5.55 -6.15
N CYS A 277 -5.80 -4.56 -5.48
CA CYS A 277 -4.48 -4.05 -5.83
C CYS A 277 -3.34 -5.03 -5.53
N TRP A 278 -2.22 -4.82 -6.22
CA TRP A 278 -0.94 -5.36 -5.83
C TRP A 278 -0.28 -4.44 -4.80
N SER A 279 0.42 -5.03 -3.84
CA SER A 279 1.24 -4.30 -2.88
C SER A 279 2.70 -4.75 -2.90
N PHE A 280 3.58 -3.82 -2.57
CA PHE A 280 4.98 -4.07 -2.27
C PHE A 280 5.29 -3.54 -0.87
N CYS A 281 5.50 -4.46 0.07
CA CYS A 281 6.17 -4.14 1.33
C CYS A 281 7.67 -4.10 1.07
N VAL A 282 8.32 -2.97 1.32
CA VAL A 282 9.77 -2.86 1.16
C VAL A 282 10.52 -3.53 2.32
N PRO A 283 11.75 -4.03 2.10
CA PRO A 283 12.58 -4.53 3.19
C PRO A 283 13.00 -3.37 4.12
N SER A 284 13.25 -3.71 5.38
CA SER A 284 13.82 -2.78 6.36
C SER A 284 15.27 -2.41 5.98
N ILE A 285 15.66 -1.15 6.17
CA ILE A 285 17.05 -0.69 5.95
C ILE A 285 17.99 -1.39 6.94
N VAL A 286 17.54 -1.54 8.20
CA VAL A 286 18.25 -2.23 9.27
C VAL A 286 17.28 -3.23 9.89
N ASN A 287 17.31 -4.47 9.38
CA ASN A 287 16.40 -5.52 9.84
C ASN A 287 16.87 -6.17 11.14
N TYR A 288 16.62 -5.49 12.27
CA TYR A 288 16.94 -5.98 13.62
C TYR A 288 15.85 -6.90 14.19
N TYR A 289 14.60 -6.73 13.73
CA TYR A 289 13.44 -7.52 14.13
C TYR A 289 12.93 -8.30 12.92
N GLY A 290 13.44 -9.52 12.74
CA GLY A 290 13.09 -10.36 11.59
C GLY A 290 11.62 -10.80 11.64
N ARG A 291 10.96 -10.78 10.49
CA ARG A 291 9.68 -11.46 10.26
C ARG A 291 9.83 -12.42 9.08
N TRP A 292 9.14 -13.56 9.12
CA TRP A 292 9.23 -14.59 8.06
C TRP A 292 7.85 -14.94 7.49
N TRP A 293 7.79 -15.05 6.17
CA TRP A 293 6.72 -15.76 5.48
C TRP A 293 7.03 -17.25 5.54
N TRP A 294 6.30 -17.99 6.37
CA TRP A 294 6.50 -19.41 6.59
C TRP A 294 5.17 -20.12 6.86
N PRO A 295 4.29 -20.22 5.85
CA PRO A 295 3.01 -20.91 6.02
C PRO A 295 3.22 -22.38 6.38
N LEU A 296 2.27 -22.98 7.09
CA LEU A 296 2.26 -24.42 7.36
C LEU A 296 1.52 -25.18 6.25
N GLU A 297 0.59 -24.50 5.61
CA GLU A 297 -0.22 -24.98 4.51
C GLU A 297 0.56 -24.92 3.20
N ALA A 298 0.29 -25.88 2.30
CA ALA A 298 0.78 -25.81 0.94
C ALA A 298 0.12 -24.64 0.19
N PRO A 299 0.86 -23.92 -0.67
CA PRO A 299 0.28 -22.87 -1.50
C PRO A 299 -0.78 -23.43 -2.45
N MET A 300 -1.89 -22.71 -2.60
CA MET A 300 -2.78 -22.92 -3.73
C MET A 300 -2.23 -22.18 -4.95
N ASN A 301 -2.27 -22.76 -6.16
CA ASN A 301 -1.84 -22.06 -7.38
C ASN A 301 -0.39 -21.51 -7.35
N HIS A 302 0.55 -22.28 -6.77
CA HIS A 302 1.98 -22.01 -6.87
C HIS A 302 2.47 -22.26 -8.30
N ASP A 303 3.30 -21.35 -8.82
CA ASP A 303 4.04 -21.57 -10.07
C ASP A 303 5.33 -22.36 -9.76
N PRO A 304 5.48 -23.61 -10.23
CA PRO A 304 6.68 -24.40 -9.99
C PRO A 304 7.97 -23.80 -10.56
N ALA A 305 7.88 -22.84 -11.49
CA ALA A 305 9.02 -22.12 -12.01
C ALA A 305 9.50 -20.98 -11.07
N ASN A 306 8.69 -20.59 -10.09
CA ASN A 306 9.08 -19.58 -9.11
C ASN A 306 10.12 -20.17 -8.13
N PRO A 307 11.29 -19.52 -7.94
CA PRO A 307 12.33 -20.05 -7.05
C PRO A 307 11.93 -20.05 -5.56
N LEU A 308 10.83 -19.39 -5.20
CA LEU A 308 10.32 -19.29 -3.83
C LEU A 308 9.19 -20.31 -3.60
N PRO A 309 9.38 -21.31 -2.72
CA PRO A 309 8.47 -22.46 -2.60
C PRO A 309 7.12 -22.13 -1.96
N PHE A 310 7.00 -21.01 -1.25
CA PHE A 310 5.75 -20.61 -0.57
C PHE A 310 5.02 -19.47 -1.29
N THR A 311 5.17 -19.38 -2.61
CA THR A 311 4.40 -18.45 -3.44
C THR A 311 3.10 -19.09 -3.90
N GLY A 312 2.04 -18.30 -4.08
CA GLY A 312 0.70 -18.77 -4.40
C GLY A 312 -0.36 -18.13 -3.52
N ARG A 313 -1.59 -18.62 -3.64
CA ARG A 313 -2.78 -18.20 -2.89
C ARG A 313 -2.81 -18.80 -1.50
N TYR A 314 -3.11 -17.95 -0.52
CA TYR A 314 -3.25 -18.28 0.89
C TYR A 314 -4.39 -17.48 1.52
N TYR A 315 -4.98 -18.06 2.56
CA TYR A 315 -5.70 -17.28 3.55
C TYR A 315 -4.71 -16.86 4.62
N ASP A 316 -4.58 -15.56 4.89
CA ASP A 316 -3.82 -15.13 6.07
C ASP A 316 -4.56 -15.52 7.37
N GLY A 317 -3.98 -15.20 8.52
CA GLY A 317 -4.59 -15.45 9.83
C GLY A 317 -6.03 -14.96 9.93
N PHE A 318 -6.32 -13.82 9.33
CA PHE A 318 -7.63 -13.20 9.40
C PHE A 318 -8.65 -13.81 8.42
N GLY A 319 -8.21 -14.74 7.57
CA GLY A 319 -9.04 -15.30 6.50
C GLY A 319 -9.11 -14.41 5.26
N ASN A 320 -8.24 -13.41 5.14
CA ASN A 320 -8.17 -12.60 3.94
C ASN A 320 -7.56 -13.41 2.79
N LYS A 321 -8.08 -13.19 1.59
CA LYS A 321 -7.49 -13.73 0.36
C LYS A 321 -6.27 -12.92 -0.03
N LEU A 322 -5.12 -13.58 -0.12
CA LEU A 322 -3.91 -12.98 -0.69
C LEU A 322 -3.15 -14.00 -1.54
N ALA A 323 -2.51 -13.53 -2.61
CA ALA A 323 -1.55 -14.33 -3.37
C ALA A 323 -0.14 -13.77 -3.16
N MET A 324 0.71 -14.54 -2.49
CA MET A 324 2.10 -14.23 -2.27
C MET A 324 2.89 -14.48 -3.56
N VAL A 325 3.49 -13.45 -4.13
CA VAL A 325 4.22 -13.54 -5.40
C VAL A 325 5.74 -13.55 -5.21
N ALA A 326 6.22 -12.77 -4.24
CA ALA A 326 7.62 -12.79 -3.83
C ALA A 326 7.72 -12.44 -2.34
N TYR A 327 8.71 -13.00 -1.66
CA TYR A 327 9.03 -12.68 -0.26
C TYR A 327 10.54 -12.82 -0.01
N ALA A 328 11.09 -12.02 0.90
CA ALA A 328 12.50 -12.09 1.30
C ALA A 328 12.63 -12.44 2.78
N ASN A 329 12.73 -13.73 3.09
CA ASN A 329 12.91 -14.20 4.46
C ASN A 329 14.32 -13.86 4.99
N PRO A 330 14.45 -13.35 6.22
CA PRO A 330 15.75 -13.11 6.85
C PRO A 330 16.58 -14.39 6.96
N ALA A 331 17.85 -14.29 6.58
CA ALA A 331 18.86 -15.32 6.75
C ALA A 331 20.24 -14.69 7.01
N PRO A 332 21.18 -15.39 7.68
CA PRO A 332 22.53 -14.85 7.90
C PRO A 332 23.24 -14.44 6.60
N GLY A 333 23.04 -15.20 5.51
CA GLY A 333 23.69 -14.96 4.22
C GLY A 333 23.08 -13.85 3.36
N ASN A 334 21.97 -13.23 3.79
CA ASN A 334 21.31 -12.15 3.04
C ASN A 334 21.14 -10.87 3.87
N TYR A 335 21.98 -10.69 4.89
CA TYR A 335 21.94 -9.56 5.82
C TYR A 335 20.56 -9.41 6.48
N ASN A 336 19.99 -10.53 6.94
CA ASN A 336 18.65 -10.59 7.54
C ASN A 336 17.58 -9.97 6.63
N ALA A 337 17.68 -10.15 5.32
CA ALA A 337 16.80 -9.56 4.32
C ALA A 337 16.65 -8.03 4.41
N ALA A 338 17.66 -7.35 4.96
CA ALA A 338 17.70 -5.90 4.94
C ALA A 338 17.95 -5.39 3.51
N GLY A 339 17.43 -4.22 3.17
CA GLY A 339 17.59 -3.70 1.81
C GLY A 339 16.85 -2.40 1.54
N PHE A 340 16.49 -2.21 0.27
CA PHE A 340 15.58 -1.16 -0.18
C PHE A 340 14.79 -1.61 -1.42
N GLY A 341 13.69 -0.92 -1.70
CA GLY A 341 12.85 -1.17 -2.86
C GLY A 341 13.04 -0.13 -3.97
N LEU A 342 12.83 -0.53 -5.22
CA LEU A 342 12.71 0.40 -6.35
C LEU A 342 11.52 0.03 -7.23
N VAL A 343 10.57 0.96 -7.38
CA VAL A 343 9.38 0.80 -8.22
C VAL A 343 9.48 1.73 -9.43
N ARG A 344 9.39 1.15 -10.63
CA ARG A 344 9.45 1.87 -11.90
C ARG A 344 8.11 1.83 -12.61
N PHE A 345 7.53 3.01 -12.84
CA PHE A 345 6.31 3.17 -13.61
C PHE A 345 6.65 3.46 -15.08
N ARG A 346 6.43 2.49 -15.97
CA ARG A 346 6.64 2.60 -17.41
C ARG A 346 5.39 3.15 -18.08
N LYS A 347 5.23 4.48 -18.09
CA LYS A 347 4.06 5.18 -18.65
C LYS A 347 3.67 4.74 -20.08
N PRO A 348 4.61 4.50 -21.03
CA PRO A 348 4.22 4.08 -22.39
C PRO A 348 3.59 2.69 -22.46
N THR A 349 4.09 1.74 -21.65
CA THR A 349 3.63 0.34 -21.65
C THR A 349 2.61 0.03 -20.55
N ARG A 350 2.37 0.97 -19.63
CA ARG A 350 1.55 0.80 -18.42
C ARG A 350 2.04 -0.32 -17.50
N GLN A 351 3.33 -0.63 -17.54
CA GLN A 351 3.95 -1.61 -16.66
C GLN A 351 4.51 -0.96 -15.39
N ILE A 352 4.44 -1.69 -14.29
CA ILE A 352 5.02 -1.37 -13.00
C ILE A 352 6.06 -2.45 -12.72
N ILE A 353 7.32 -2.07 -12.60
CA ILE A 353 8.43 -3.00 -12.34
C ILE A 353 8.84 -2.78 -10.89
N VAL A 354 8.72 -3.83 -10.09
CA VAL A 354 9.09 -3.85 -8.67
C VAL A 354 10.43 -4.54 -8.55
N GLU A 355 11.40 -3.85 -7.96
CA GLU A 355 12.73 -4.34 -7.68
C GLU A 355 12.97 -4.33 -6.16
N CYS A 356 13.70 -5.32 -5.65
CA CYS A 356 14.02 -5.46 -4.24
C CYS A 356 15.49 -5.83 -4.05
N TRP A 357 16.27 -4.88 -3.53
CA TRP A 357 17.73 -4.95 -3.51
C TRP A 357 18.25 -5.19 -2.08
N PRO A 358 19.09 -6.22 -1.86
CA PRO A 358 19.73 -6.46 -0.56
C PRO A 358 20.66 -5.32 -0.14
N ARG A 359 20.91 -5.18 1.17
CA ARG A 359 21.99 -4.33 1.68
C ARG A 359 23.34 -4.78 1.13
N HIS A 360 24.28 -3.84 1.05
CA HIS A 360 25.67 -4.05 0.63
C HIS A 360 25.89 -4.54 -0.82
N VAL A 361 24.85 -4.81 -1.59
CA VAL A 361 24.98 -5.02 -3.05
C VAL A 361 25.50 -3.73 -3.72
N ASP A 362 26.28 -3.87 -4.78
CA ASP A 362 26.55 -2.77 -5.72
C ASP A 362 25.66 -2.99 -6.95
N VAL A 363 24.64 -2.14 -7.13
CA VAL A 363 23.68 -2.29 -8.24
C VAL A 363 24.27 -1.97 -9.61
N THR A 364 25.49 -1.44 -9.65
CA THR A 364 26.23 -1.16 -10.90
C THR A 364 27.10 -2.33 -11.35
N ALA A 365 27.34 -3.29 -10.47
CA ALA A 365 28.15 -4.47 -10.77
C ALA A 365 27.40 -5.41 -11.74
N PRO A 366 28.06 -5.98 -12.76
CA PRO A 366 27.42 -6.90 -13.73
C PRO A 366 26.76 -8.13 -13.09
N GLU A 367 27.31 -8.59 -11.97
CA GLU A 367 26.86 -9.73 -11.20
C GLU A 367 25.80 -9.39 -10.14
N ALA A 368 25.40 -8.12 -10.02
CA ALA A 368 24.42 -7.70 -9.04
C ALA A 368 23.13 -8.53 -9.14
N ARG A 369 22.60 -8.93 -7.98
CA ARG A 369 21.35 -9.69 -7.87
C ARG A 369 20.42 -9.04 -6.85
N GLN A 370 19.14 -9.05 -7.21
CA GLN A 370 18.04 -8.76 -6.30
C GLN A 370 17.77 -9.97 -5.40
N PHE A 371 16.89 -9.82 -4.41
CA PHE A 371 16.36 -11.00 -3.72
C PHE A 371 15.68 -11.97 -4.71
N PRO A 372 15.73 -13.30 -4.47
CA PRO A 372 15.03 -14.27 -5.31
C PRO A 372 13.54 -13.93 -5.44
N GLY A 373 12.97 -14.11 -6.64
CA GLY A 373 11.59 -13.73 -6.96
C GLY A 373 11.42 -12.32 -7.53
N TRP A 374 12.46 -11.47 -7.50
CA TRP A 374 12.46 -10.16 -8.13
C TRP A 374 13.40 -10.10 -9.36
N PRO A 375 13.14 -9.20 -10.34
CA PRO A 375 12.06 -8.21 -10.38
C PRO A 375 10.69 -8.80 -10.72
N VAL A 376 9.62 -8.16 -10.23
CA VAL A 376 8.23 -8.49 -10.59
C VAL A 376 7.67 -7.41 -11.53
N THR A 377 7.07 -7.81 -12.65
CA THR A 377 6.46 -6.88 -13.62
C THR A 377 4.94 -7.03 -13.62
N ILE A 378 4.23 -5.92 -13.39
CA ILE A 378 2.77 -5.88 -13.20
C ILE A 378 2.18 -4.91 -14.23
N GLY A 379 1.09 -5.28 -14.90
CA GLY A 379 0.33 -4.34 -15.74
C GLY A 379 -0.59 -3.46 -14.90
N GLN A 380 -0.80 -2.19 -15.28
CA GLN A 380 -1.69 -1.27 -14.56
C GLN A 380 -3.07 -1.88 -14.26
N GLU A 381 -3.71 -2.45 -15.27
CA GLU A 381 -5.05 -3.05 -15.14
C GLU A 381 -5.08 -4.27 -14.22
N ALA A 382 -3.92 -4.89 -13.94
CA ALA A 382 -3.84 -6.00 -12.99
C ALA A 382 -4.12 -5.59 -11.55
N ASN A 383 -4.07 -4.29 -11.21
CA ASN A 383 -4.49 -3.76 -9.90
C ASN A 383 -6.02 -3.75 -9.70
N TYR A 384 -6.78 -4.17 -10.71
CA TYR A 384 -8.18 -4.54 -10.58
C TYR A 384 -8.49 -5.74 -11.50
N ALA A 385 -7.81 -6.86 -11.27
CA ALA A 385 -7.96 -8.07 -12.09
C ALA A 385 -9.20 -8.92 -11.77
N ARG A 386 -10.26 -8.30 -11.23
CA ARG A 386 -11.53 -9.00 -10.97
C ARG A 386 -12.04 -9.62 -12.26
N THR A 387 -12.42 -10.90 -12.20
CA THR A 387 -12.98 -11.61 -13.36
C THR A 387 -14.26 -10.91 -13.83
N PRO A 388 -14.35 -10.49 -15.11
CA PRO A 388 -15.57 -9.89 -15.64
C PRO A 388 -16.69 -10.93 -15.69
N LEU A 389 -17.93 -10.50 -15.39
CA LEU A 389 -19.13 -11.30 -15.64
C LEU A 389 -19.83 -10.85 -16.94
N ALA A 390 -19.58 -9.62 -17.37
CA ALA A 390 -19.98 -9.09 -18.66
C ALA A 390 -19.00 -7.97 -19.08
N TYR A 391 -19.21 -7.42 -20.26
CA TYR A 391 -18.43 -6.32 -20.80
C TYR A 391 -19.36 -5.17 -21.19
N LEU A 392 -18.80 -4.01 -21.49
CA LEU A 392 -19.50 -2.98 -22.27
C LEU A 392 -19.01 -3.02 -23.72
N PRO A 393 -19.75 -2.44 -24.68
CA PRO A 393 -19.27 -2.24 -26.04
C PRO A 393 -17.88 -1.59 -26.04
N THR A 394 -17.06 -1.92 -27.04
CA THR A 394 -15.74 -1.33 -27.18
C THR A 394 -15.86 0.18 -27.37
N LEU A 395 -15.13 0.95 -26.58
CA LEU A 395 -15.07 2.39 -26.75
C LEU A 395 -14.02 2.72 -27.81
N GLU A 396 -14.40 3.53 -28.80
CA GLU A 396 -13.50 4.19 -29.74
C GLU A 396 -13.59 5.69 -29.48
N VAL A 397 -12.50 6.27 -28.96
CA VAL A 397 -12.46 7.68 -28.56
C VAL A 397 -11.62 8.49 -29.54
N GLU A 398 -12.22 9.54 -30.08
CA GLU A 398 -11.58 10.45 -31.03
C GLU A 398 -11.30 11.81 -30.36
N GLY A 399 -10.26 12.50 -30.81
CA GLY A 399 -9.84 13.82 -30.32
C GLY A 399 -8.84 13.81 -29.15
N VAL A 400 -8.68 12.70 -28.42
CA VAL A 400 -7.75 12.57 -27.28
C VAL A 400 -7.09 11.19 -27.25
N GLU A 401 -5.76 11.12 -27.15
CA GLU A 401 -5.00 9.85 -27.28
C GLU A 401 -5.10 8.88 -26.09
N LYS A 402 -5.40 9.38 -24.88
CA LYS A 402 -5.42 8.60 -23.62
C LYS A 402 -6.52 9.13 -22.71
N PRO A 403 -7.80 9.01 -23.11
CA PRO A 403 -8.91 9.58 -22.36
C PRO A 403 -9.04 8.90 -21.00
N VAL A 404 -9.67 9.60 -20.07
CA VAL A 404 -10.14 9.00 -18.81
C VAL A 404 -11.52 8.42 -19.06
N VAL A 405 -11.76 7.20 -18.59
CA VAL A 405 -13.05 6.51 -18.69
C VAL A 405 -13.50 6.15 -17.28
N GLN A 406 -14.71 6.57 -16.93
CA GLN A 406 -15.41 6.22 -15.70
C GLN A 406 -16.63 5.37 -16.06
N VAL A 407 -16.81 4.27 -15.35
CA VAL A 407 -17.93 3.35 -15.51
C VAL A 407 -18.79 3.40 -14.25
N ILE A 408 -20.08 3.65 -14.41
CA ILE A 408 -21.06 3.82 -13.33
C ILE A 408 -22.17 2.80 -13.53
N ASP A 409 -22.47 2.05 -12.48
CA ASP A 409 -23.58 1.11 -12.41
C ASP A 409 -24.89 1.87 -12.19
N GLU A 410 -25.81 1.86 -13.15
CA GLU A 410 -27.04 2.67 -13.06
C GLU A 410 -28.02 2.17 -11.99
N ALA A 411 -27.96 0.89 -11.63
CA ALA A 411 -28.86 0.34 -10.62
C ALA A 411 -28.49 0.80 -9.20
N THR A 412 -27.22 1.09 -8.94
CA THR A 412 -26.73 1.50 -7.61
C THR A 412 -26.25 2.94 -7.57
N GLY A 413 -25.97 3.56 -8.72
CA GLY A 413 -25.28 4.84 -8.82
C GLY A 413 -23.79 4.76 -8.44
N GLU A 414 -23.25 3.56 -8.18
CA GLU A 414 -21.86 3.40 -7.78
C GLU A 414 -20.93 3.43 -8.98
N ILE A 415 -19.82 4.18 -8.86
CA ILE A 415 -18.73 4.11 -9.82
C ILE A 415 -18.04 2.75 -9.68
N ALA A 416 -18.10 1.90 -10.71
CA ALA A 416 -17.38 0.64 -10.73
C ALA A 416 -15.86 0.88 -10.70
N TYR A 417 -15.37 1.83 -11.50
CA TYR A 417 -13.98 2.31 -11.50
C TYR A 417 -13.82 3.54 -12.40
N THR A 418 -12.66 4.20 -12.29
CA THR A 418 -12.19 5.25 -13.21
C THR A 418 -10.74 4.94 -13.62
N LEU A 419 -10.45 5.00 -14.92
CA LEU A 419 -9.13 4.66 -15.48
C LEU A 419 -8.75 5.62 -16.61
N ARG A 420 -7.51 6.09 -16.63
CA ARG A 420 -6.91 6.60 -17.87
C ARG A 420 -6.44 5.43 -18.73
N ILE A 421 -7.12 5.21 -19.84
CA ILE A 421 -6.86 4.06 -20.72
C ILE A 421 -5.53 4.22 -21.48
N ARG A 422 -5.07 3.12 -22.09
CA ARG A 422 -3.91 3.12 -22.99
C ARG A 422 -4.40 3.19 -24.43
N GLY A 423 -4.15 4.31 -25.10
CA GLY A 423 -4.60 4.54 -26.47
C GLY A 423 -6.05 5.03 -26.52
N THR A 424 -6.64 4.95 -27.71
CA THR A 424 -7.96 5.50 -28.05
C THR A 424 -9.06 4.45 -28.11
N SER A 425 -8.72 3.16 -28.02
CA SER A 425 -9.68 2.07 -28.02
C SER A 425 -9.51 1.21 -26.78
N TRP A 426 -10.60 0.94 -26.08
CA TRP A 426 -10.59 0.14 -24.85
C TRP A 426 -11.96 -0.48 -24.59
N ARG A 427 -11.98 -1.70 -24.05
CA ARG A 427 -13.21 -2.43 -23.76
C ARG A 427 -13.43 -2.53 -22.24
N PRO A 428 -14.43 -1.84 -21.67
CA PRO A 428 -14.71 -1.88 -20.25
C PRO A 428 -15.18 -3.27 -19.80
N LYS A 429 -14.62 -3.74 -18.69
CA LYS A 429 -15.09 -4.92 -17.96
C LYS A 429 -16.14 -4.51 -16.94
N VAL A 430 -17.17 -5.31 -16.75
CA VAL A 430 -18.16 -5.12 -15.68
C VAL A 430 -18.43 -6.44 -14.95
N PHE A 431 -18.94 -6.33 -13.72
CA PHE A 431 -18.96 -7.46 -12.77
C PHE A 431 -20.37 -7.95 -12.43
N LYS A 432 -21.35 -7.55 -13.24
CA LYS A 432 -22.72 -8.06 -13.30
C LYS A 432 -23.34 -7.63 -14.64
N GLU A 433 -24.36 -8.35 -15.09
CA GLU A 433 -25.20 -7.88 -16.19
C GLU A 433 -26.05 -6.69 -15.73
N GLY A 434 -26.31 -5.76 -16.64
CA GLY A 434 -27.13 -4.59 -16.35
C GLY A 434 -26.84 -3.41 -17.28
N THR A 435 -27.28 -2.23 -16.85
CA THR A 435 -27.12 -0.98 -17.59
C THR A 435 -26.14 -0.06 -16.87
N TYR A 436 -25.30 0.61 -17.64
CA TYR A 436 -24.21 1.43 -17.15
C TYR A 436 -24.20 2.80 -17.81
N THR A 437 -23.74 3.79 -17.06
CA THR A 437 -23.34 5.09 -17.58
C THR A 437 -21.83 5.11 -17.76
N ILE A 438 -21.37 5.53 -18.94
CA ILE A 438 -19.96 5.76 -19.26
C ILE A 438 -19.71 7.26 -19.32
N ARG A 439 -18.71 7.73 -18.58
CA ARG A 439 -18.18 9.10 -18.71
C ARG A 439 -16.77 9.03 -19.28
N ALA A 440 -16.55 9.60 -20.46
CA ALA A 440 -15.27 9.60 -21.15
C ALA A 440 -14.74 11.04 -21.32
N GLY A 441 -13.45 11.26 -21.03
CA GLY A 441 -12.82 12.58 -20.98
C GLY A 441 -12.69 13.13 -19.56
N GLU A 442 -12.21 14.37 -19.44
CA GLU A 442 -11.92 15.02 -18.15
C GLU A 442 -12.61 16.37 -18.05
N GLY A 443 -12.96 16.79 -16.82
CA GLY A 443 -13.60 18.08 -16.55
C GLY A 443 -14.90 18.27 -17.33
N ASP A 444 -15.11 19.48 -17.82
CA ASP A 444 -16.30 19.90 -18.59
C ASP A 444 -16.31 19.36 -20.03
N ALA A 445 -15.15 18.93 -20.54
CA ALA A 445 -15.02 18.32 -21.85
C ALA A 445 -15.49 16.85 -21.87
N ALA A 446 -15.74 16.25 -20.70
CA ALA A 446 -16.18 14.87 -20.60
C ALA A 446 -17.57 14.66 -21.23
N LYS A 447 -17.75 13.56 -21.94
CA LYS A 447 -19.02 13.12 -22.50
C LYS A 447 -19.60 11.99 -21.67
N THR A 448 -20.91 12.05 -21.43
CA THR A 448 -21.66 11.05 -20.67
C THR A 448 -22.59 10.29 -21.60
N ILE A 449 -22.57 8.97 -21.52
CA ILE A 449 -23.39 8.05 -22.30
C ILE A 449 -24.10 7.14 -21.30
N ALA A 450 -25.40 7.38 -21.10
CA ALA A 450 -26.25 6.58 -20.23
C ALA A 450 -26.93 5.45 -21.02
N GLY A 451 -27.48 4.46 -20.32
CA GLY A 451 -28.26 3.40 -20.94
C GLY A 451 -27.42 2.33 -21.63
N VAL A 452 -26.11 2.26 -21.35
CA VAL A 452 -25.22 1.29 -22.02
C VAL A 452 -25.43 -0.09 -21.42
N ALA A 453 -26.10 -0.96 -22.16
CA ALA A 453 -26.30 -2.35 -21.75
C ALA A 453 -24.98 -3.12 -21.76
N SER A 454 -24.80 -3.98 -20.76
CA SER A 454 -23.72 -4.96 -20.76
C SER A 454 -23.91 -5.98 -21.87
N VAL A 455 -22.81 -6.42 -22.47
CA VAL A 455 -22.75 -7.39 -23.57
C VAL A 455 -21.88 -8.59 -23.18
N GLY A 456 -22.08 -9.71 -23.88
CA GLY A 456 -21.29 -10.93 -23.68
C GLY A 456 -19.84 -10.79 -24.15
N GLU A 457 -18.96 -11.70 -23.71
CA GLU A 457 -17.53 -11.67 -24.04
C GLU A 457 -17.24 -11.68 -25.56
N MET A 458 -18.03 -12.42 -26.34
CA MET A 458 -17.87 -12.53 -27.79
C MET A 458 -18.49 -11.37 -28.59
N ASP A 459 -19.16 -10.43 -27.92
CA ASP A 459 -19.75 -9.27 -28.57
C ASP A 459 -18.68 -8.31 -29.11
N SER A 460 -18.92 -7.78 -30.32
CA SER A 460 -18.01 -6.88 -31.04
C SER A 460 -18.60 -5.49 -31.29
N SER A 461 -19.67 -5.13 -30.59
CA SER A 461 -20.26 -3.80 -30.69
C SER A 461 -19.30 -2.71 -30.21
N THR A 462 -19.47 -1.53 -30.80
CA THR A 462 -18.60 -0.37 -30.57
C THR A 462 -19.44 0.87 -30.31
N ILE A 463 -18.99 1.70 -29.37
CA ILE A 463 -19.49 3.05 -29.13
C ILE A 463 -18.39 4.04 -29.47
N ARG A 464 -18.67 4.95 -30.41
CA ARG A 464 -17.77 6.05 -30.75
C ARG A 464 -18.03 7.26 -29.87
N VAL A 465 -16.96 7.84 -29.32
CA VAL A 465 -17.02 9.02 -28.47
C VAL A 465 -16.12 10.10 -29.03
N GLN A 466 -16.71 11.16 -29.55
CA GLN A 466 -15.98 12.34 -29.97
C GLN A 466 -15.77 13.28 -28.78
N LEU A 467 -14.52 13.47 -28.37
CA LEU A 467 -14.13 14.51 -27.42
C LEU A 467 -13.65 15.76 -28.16
N PRO A 468 -13.87 16.97 -27.61
CA PRO A 468 -13.25 18.17 -28.17
C PRO A 468 -11.72 18.01 -28.06
N GLY A 469 -11.01 18.15 -29.17
CA GLY A 469 -9.55 18.08 -29.19
C GLY A 469 -8.96 19.12 -28.23
N GLY A 470 -7.96 18.70 -27.45
CA GLY A 470 -7.26 19.53 -26.47
C GLY A 470 -6.24 20.47 -27.08
#